data_AF-A0A946QYF2-F1
#
_entry.id   AF-A0A946QYF2-F1
#
_cell.length_a   1.000
_cell.length_b   1.000
_cell.length_c   1.000
_cell.angle_alpha   90.00
_cell.angle_beta   90.00
_cell.angle_gamma   90.00
#
_symmetry.space_group_name_H-M   'P 1'
#
loop_
_entity.id
_entity.type
_entity.pdbx_description
1 polymer ?
#
loop_
_entity_poly.entity_id
_entity_poly.type
_entity_poly.pdbx_seq_one_letter_code
_entity_poly.pdbx_strand_id
1 'polypeptide(L)'
;QRPLDLGFKKIFGDTLRYMANTGQPVLVHCAAGKDRTGSLCSIILGCLGVDKAIQMSDYMLTMKAVDIDSYLLPAAKMFTARYGREIDPEAIRPMFGVEEAYLESSFNTIINMNEYIREELDVSEEEISAIKEAYLE
;
A
#
# COMPACT_ATOMS: atom_id res chain seq x y z
N GLN A 1 -10.17 -6.87 -7.08
CA GLN A 1 -8.79 -6.46 -6.77
C GLN A 1 -8.81 -5.48 -5.61
N ARG A 2 -7.70 -5.28 -4.88
CA ARG A 2 -7.66 -4.46 -3.65
C ARG A 2 -8.35 -3.08 -3.79
N PRO A 3 -8.18 -2.33 -4.89
CA PRO A 3 -8.84 -1.03 -5.03
C PRO A 3 -10.38 -1.07 -5.02
N LEU A 4 -10.99 -2.19 -5.41
CA LEU A 4 -12.44 -2.34 -5.53
C LEU A 4 -13.07 -3.15 -4.39
N ASP A 5 -12.25 -3.70 -3.49
CA ASP A 5 -12.74 -4.42 -2.33
C ASP A 5 -13.34 -3.44 -1.31
N LEU A 6 -14.54 -3.75 -0.82
CA LEU A 6 -15.32 -2.85 0.04
C LEU A 6 -14.59 -2.51 1.36
N GLY A 7 -13.88 -3.47 1.95
CA GLY A 7 -13.12 -3.24 3.17
C GLY A 7 -11.96 -2.28 2.95
N PHE A 8 -11.26 -2.44 1.81
CA PHE A 8 -10.18 -1.54 1.41
C PHE A 8 -10.67 -0.15 1.03
N LYS A 9 -11.75 -0.05 0.25
CA LYS A 9 -12.37 1.25 -0.08
C LYS A 9 -12.72 2.03 1.18
N LYS A 10 -13.34 1.35 2.16
CA LYS A 10 -13.73 1.98 3.43
C LYS A 10 -12.51 2.54 4.19
N ILE A 11 -11.48 1.73 4.44
CA ILE A 11 -10.31 2.20 5.20
C ILE A 11 -9.52 3.28 4.47
N PHE A 12 -9.43 3.20 3.13
CA PHE A 12 -8.73 4.22 2.34
C PHE A 12 -9.48 5.56 2.38
N GLY A 13 -10.80 5.55 2.13
CA GLY A 13 -11.62 6.74 2.23
C GLY A 13 -11.62 7.34 3.64
N ASP A 14 -11.78 6.52 4.68
CA ASP A 14 -11.76 6.97 6.08
C ASP A 14 -10.41 7.63 6.43
N THR A 15 -9.30 7.11 5.90
CA THR A 15 -7.98 7.70 6.12
C THR A 15 -7.86 9.07 5.46
N LEU A 16 -8.27 9.20 4.19
CA LEU A 16 -8.20 10.48 3.47
C LEU A 16 -9.10 11.53 4.13
N ARG A 17 -10.33 11.17 4.49
CA ARG A 17 -11.23 12.08 5.23
C ARG A 17 -10.66 12.47 6.60
N TYR A 18 -10.00 11.55 7.31
CA TYR A 18 -9.32 11.90 8.56
C TYR A 18 -8.18 12.91 8.33
N MET A 19 -7.38 12.71 7.28
CA MET A 19 -6.31 13.64 6.91
C MET A 19 -6.87 15.03 6.57
N ALA A 20 -7.94 15.09 5.77
CA ALA A 20 -8.62 16.33 5.39
C ALA A 20 -9.16 17.10 6.61
N ASN A 21 -9.80 16.39 7.55
CA ASN A 21 -10.45 17.00 8.70
C ASN A 21 -9.47 17.47 9.79
N THR A 22 -8.29 16.86 9.87
CA THR A 22 -7.36 17.11 11.00
C THR A 22 -6.07 17.82 10.60
N GLY A 23 -5.59 17.64 9.37
CA GLY A 23 -4.27 18.11 8.93
C GLY A 23 -3.11 17.58 9.78
N GLN A 24 -3.33 16.53 10.59
CA GLN A 24 -2.32 16.00 11.50
C GLN A 24 -1.41 14.99 10.80
N PRO A 25 -0.10 14.91 11.12
CA PRO A 25 0.77 13.86 10.58
C PRO A 25 0.20 12.45 10.81
N VAL A 26 0.29 11.60 9.79
CA VAL A 26 -0.23 10.22 9.83
C VAL A 26 0.88 9.18 9.74
N LEU A 27 0.77 8.11 10.52
CA LEU A 27 1.58 6.90 10.41
C LEU A 27 0.74 5.77 9.85
N VAL A 28 1.07 5.31 8.63
CA VAL A 28 0.41 4.16 8.00
C VAL A 28 1.24 2.90 8.23
N HIS A 29 0.65 1.88 8.85
CA HIS A 29 1.30 0.58 9.01
C HIS A 29 0.32 -0.58 8.82
N CYS A 30 0.87 -1.78 8.65
CA CYS A 30 0.11 -3.03 8.73
C CYS A 30 0.92 -4.06 9.51
N ALA A 31 0.84 -5.35 9.17
CA ALA A 31 1.63 -6.38 9.83
C ALA A 31 3.11 -6.32 9.42
N ALA A 32 3.38 -6.19 8.11
CA ALA A 32 4.73 -6.15 7.54
C ALA A 32 5.08 -4.81 6.90
N GLY A 33 4.15 -3.85 6.90
CA GLY A 33 4.37 -2.52 6.30
C GLY A 33 4.45 -2.48 4.78
N LYS A 34 4.17 -3.60 4.06
CA LYS A 34 4.38 -3.69 2.60
C LYS A 34 3.12 -3.56 1.74
N ASP A 35 2.20 -4.53 1.77
CA ASP A 35 1.16 -4.62 0.73
C ASP A 35 0.03 -3.61 0.96
N ARG A 36 -0.61 -3.66 2.13
CA ARG A 36 -1.75 -2.79 2.46
C ARG A 36 -1.30 -1.36 2.73
N THR A 37 -0.16 -1.22 3.40
CA THR A 37 0.53 0.05 3.62
C THR A 37 0.92 0.67 2.28
N GLY A 38 1.64 -0.05 1.42
CA GLY A 38 2.06 0.44 0.12
C GLY A 38 0.90 0.88 -0.77
N SER A 39 -0.22 0.14 -0.78
CA SER A 39 -1.41 0.59 -1.51
C SER A 39 -1.98 1.90 -0.96
N LEU A 40 -2.16 2.03 0.36
CA LEU A 40 -2.66 3.27 0.94
C LEU A 40 -1.70 4.45 0.75
N CYS A 41 -0.39 4.24 0.94
CA CYS A 41 0.63 5.25 0.67
C CYS A 41 0.58 5.71 -0.81
N SER A 42 0.45 4.77 -1.76
CA SER A 42 0.32 5.14 -3.18
C SER A 42 -0.93 5.98 -3.45
N ILE A 43 -2.07 5.67 -2.82
CA ILE A 43 -3.31 6.45 -2.94
C ILE A 43 -3.15 7.84 -2.32
N ILE A 44 -2.50 7.95 -1.16
CA ILE A 44 -2.21 9.24 -0.51
C ILE A 44 -1.33 10.11 -1.41
N LEU A 45 -0.22 9.55 -1.92
CA LEU A 45 0.65 10.24 -2.86
C LEU A 45 -0.09 10.65 -4.14
N GLY A 46 -0.95 9.78 -4.66
CA GLY A 46 -1.81 10.09 -5.80
C GLY A 46 -2.81 11.21 -5.51
N CYS A 47 -3.40 11.26 -4.32
CA CYS A 47 -4.26 12.35 -3.86
C CYS A 47 -3.51 13.69 -3.86
N LEU A 48 -2.24 13.66 -3.43
CA LEU A 48 -1.33 14.82 -3.44
C LEU A 48 -0.83 15.20 -4.84
N GLY A 49 -1.19 14.45 -5.89
CA GLY A 49 -0.81 14.72 -7.28
C GLY A 49 0.58 14.21 -7.67
N VAL A 50 1.18 13.32 -6.87
CA VAL A 50 2.48 12.71 -7.18
C VAL A 50 2.35 11.71 -8.33
N ASP A 51 3.29 11.73 -9.27
CA ASP A 51 3.29 10.84 -10.44
C ASP A 51 3.39 9.35 -10.08
N LYS A 52 2.70 8.50 -10.86
CA LYS A 52 2.70 7.03 -10.67
C LYS A 52 4.11 6.42 -10.61
N ALA A 53 5.07 6.98 -11.36
CA ALA A 53 6.47 6.53 -11.35
C ALA A 53 7.16 6.77 -9.98
N ILE A 54 6.88 7.91 -9.34
CA ILE A 54 7.41 8.24 -8.02
C ILE A 54 6.72 7.39 -6.96
N GLN A 55 5.40 7.19 -7.07
CA GLN A 55 4.66 6.28 -6.19
C GLN A 55 5.21 4.85 -6.25
N MET A 56 5.55 4.36 -7.45
CA MET A 56 6.17 3.04 -7.62
C MET A 56 7.56 3.00 -7.00
N SER A 57 8.37 4.04 -7.20
CA SER A 57 9.70 4.13 -6.60
C SER A 57 9.64 4.09 -5.07
N ASP A 58 8.67 4.78 -4.46
CA ASP A 58 8.42 4.74 -3.00
C ASP A 58 8.05 3.33 -2.55
N TYR A 59 7.09 2.68 -3.21
CA TYR A 59 6.68 1.31 -2.91
C TYR A 59 7.87 0.33 -2.95
N MET A 60 8.75 0.47 -3.93
CA MET A 60 9.93 -0.38 -4.10
C MET A 60 11.05 -0.10 -3.08
N LEU A 61 10.98 0.98 -2.28
CA LEU A 61 11.86 1.15 -1.11
C LEU A 61 11.68 0.02 -0.09
N THR A 62 10.51 -0.63 -0.07
CA THR A 62 10.27 -1.85 0.72
C THR A 62 11.39 -2.87 0.51
N MET A 63 11.80 -3.11 -0.75
CA MET A 63 12.83 -4.10 -1.09
C MET A 63 14.24 -3.69 -0.65
N LYS A 64 14.47 -2.41 -0.34
CA LYS A 64 15.74 -1.91 0.22
C LYS A 64 15.78 -2.00 1.74
N ALA A 65 14.61 -2.06 2.39
CA ALA A 65 14.48 -2.04 3.83
C ALA A 65 14.53 -3.44 4.48
N VAL A 66 14.35 -4.51 3.70
CA VAL A 66 14.28 -5.89 4.21
C VAL A 66 15.42 -6.75 3.66
N ASP A 67 16.13 -7.44 4.55
CA ASP A 67 17.05 -8.52 4.19
C ASP A 67 16.27 -9.84 4.09
N ILE A 68 15.64 -10.07 2.94
CA ILE A 68 14.77 -11.24 2.71
C ILE A 68 15.53 -12.54 2.95
N ASP A 69 16.77 -12.63 2.46
CA ASP A 69 17.57 -13.85 2.50
C ASP A 69 17.79 -14.32 3.94
N SER A 70 17.98 -13.37 4.87
CA SER A 70 18.12 -13.68 6.30
C SER A 70 16.87 -14.34 6.92
N TYR A 71 15.67 -14.10 6.37
CA TYR A 71 14.41 -14.59 6.92
C TYR A 71 13.92 -15.90 6.30
N LEU A 72 14.36 -16.25 5.08
CA LEU A 72 13.80 -17.38 4.33
C LEU A 72 13.98 -18.72 5.04
N LEU A 73 15.21 -19.05 5.45
CA LEU A 73 15.48 -20.34 6.11
C LEU A 73 14.78 -20.46 7.47
N PRO A 74 14.82 -19.45 8.36
CA PRO A 74 14.02 -19.46 9.59
C PRO A 74 12.52 -19.64 9.35
N ALA A 75 11.94 -18.91 8.38
CA ALA A 75 10.53 -18.99 8.06
C ALA A 75 10.14 -20.37 7.48
N ALA A 76 10.96 -20.93 6.59
CA ALA A 76 10.74 -22.26 6.03
C ALA A 76 10.74 -23.36 7.10
N LYS A 77 11.65 -23.28 8.07
CA LYS A 77 11.66 -24.19 9.24
C LYS A 77 10.41 -24.03 10.09
N MET A 78 9.97 -22.79 10.35
CA MET A 78 8.74 -22.51 11.09
C MET A 78 7.51 -23.09 10.37
N PHE A 79 7.39 -22.87 9.05
CA PHE A 79 6.28 -23.41 8.26
C PHE A 79 6.34 -24.93 8.15
N THR A 80 7.52 -25.51 8.01
CA THR A 80 7.71 -26.98 8.01
C THR A 80 7.18 -27.58 9.31
N ALA A 81 7.55 -27.02 10.46
CA ALA A 81 7.06 -27.47 11.76
C ALA A 81 5.54 -27.27 11.91
N ARG A 82 4.99 -26.16 11.40
CA ARG A 82 3.56 -25.84 11.49
C ARG A 82 2.69 -26.75 10.62
N TYR A 83 3.16 -27.10 9.43
CA TYR A 83 2.36 -27.78 8.41
C TYR A 83 2.73 -29.26 8.22
N GLY A 84 3.79 -29.75 8.88
CA GLY A 84 4.20 -31.16 8.83
C GLY A 84 4.73 -31.63 7.47
N ARG A 85 5.17 -30.71 6.61
CA ARG A 85 5.78 -31.00 5.31
C ARG A 85 6.97 -30.07 5.08
N GLU A 86 7.99 -30.56 4.39
CA GLU A 86 9.14 -29.74 4.02
C GLU A 86 8.73 -28.58 3.11
N ILE A 87 9.18 -27.38 3.47
CA ILE A 87 8.95 -26.15 2.71
C ILE A 87 10.31 -25.68 2.18
N ASP A 88 10.41 -25.55 0.86
CA ASP A 88 11.55 -24.91 0.21
C ASP A 88 11.58 -23.41 0.58
N PRO A 89 12.69 -22.88 1.14
CA PRO A 89 12.84 -21.46 1.44
C PRO A 89 12.57 -20.54 0.24
N GLU A 90 12.93 -20.95 -0.98
CA GLU A 90 12.71 -20.11 -2.16
C GLU A 90 11.23 -20.07 -2.58
N ALA A 91 10.47 -21.14 -2.31
CA ALA A 91 9.04 -21.18 -2.59
C ALA A 91 8.22 -20.17 -1.75
N ILE A 92 8.77 -19.67 -0.64
CA ILE A 92 8.11 -18.69 0.23
C ILE A 92 8.65 -17.26 0.07
N ARG A 93 9.67 -17.03 -0.77
CA ARG A 93 10.26 -15.71 -1.00
C ARG A 93 9.23 -14.62 -1.33
N PRO A 94 8.22 -14.85 -2.19
CA PRO A 94 7.22 -13.83 -2.52
C PRO A 94 6.40 -13.33 -1.31
N MET A 95 6.37 -14.09 -0.21
CA MET A 95 5.67 -13.68 1.00
C MET A 95 6.36 -12.52 1.74
N PHE A 96 7.68 -12.36 1.54
CA PHE A 96 8.53 -11.41 2.27
C PHE A 96 8.84 -10.14 1.49
N GLY A 97 8.73 -10.20 0.15
CA GLY A 97 9.02 -9.08 -0.74
C GLY A 97 7.78 -8.41 -1.32
N VAL A 98 8.07 -7.50 -2.23
CA VAL A 98 7.12 -6.88 -3.16
C VAL A 98 7.72 -6.88 -4.56
N GLU A 99 6.86 -6.81 -5.56
CA GLU A 99 7.23 -6.66 -6.97
C GLU A 99 6.43 -5.51 -7.57
N GLU A 100 7.00 -4.82 -8.56
CA GLU A 100 6.33 -3.71 -9.25
C GLU A 100 4.95 -4.12 -9.78
N ALA A 101 4.85 -5.33 -10.32
CA ALA A 101 3.60 -5.91 -10.85
C ALA A 101 2.44 -5.89 -9.83
N TYR A 102 2.74 -5.95 -8.53
CA TYR A 102 1.71 -5.98 -7.49
C TYR A 102 1.01 -4.63 -7.34
N LEU A 103 1.78 -3.53 -7.35
CA LEU A 103 1.22 -2.18 -7.33
C LEU A 103 0.70 -1.77 -8.70
N GLU A 104 1.37 -2.19 -9.77
CA GLU A 104 0.94 -1.95 -11.15
C GLU A 104 -0.46 -2.54 -11.41
N SER A 105 -0.76 -3.73 -10.90
CA SER A 105 -2.12 -4.29 -10.96
C SER A 105 -3.17 -3.36 -10.33
N SER A 106 -2.81 -2.66 -9.26
CA SER A 106 -3.70 -1.68 -8.63
C SER A 106 -3.87 -0.44 -9.52
N PHE A 107 -2.80 0.06 -10.13
CA PHE A 107 -2.87 1.17 -11.10
C PHE A 107 -3.62 0.82 -12.39
N ASN A 108 -3.59 -0.44 -12.83
CA ASN A 108 -4.38 -0.88 -13.97
C ASN A 108 -5.88 -0.94 -13.65
N THR A 109 -6.23 -1.10 -12.37
CA THR A 109 -7.62 -0.96 -11.89
C THR A 109 -7.98 0.52 -11.69
N ILE A 110 -7.05 1.32 -11.16
CA ILE A 110 -7.20 2.77 -10.92
C ILE A 110 -6.72 3.54 -12.15
N ILE A 111 -7.58 3.63 -13.17
CA ILE A 111 -7.25 4.31 -14.43
C ILE A 111 -6.96 5.79 -14.15
N ASN A 112 -7.89 6.47 -13.47
CA ASN A 112 -7.75 7.85 -13.01
C ASN A 112 -7.82 7.91 -11.47
N MET A 113 -6.76 8.41 -10.84
CA MET A 113 -6.65 8.47 -9.39
C MET A 113 -7.67 9.44 -8.76
N ASN A 114 -7.89 10.60 -9.38
CA ASN A 114 -8.84 11.60 -8.86
C ASN A 114 -10.28 11.09 -8.96
N GLU A 115 -10.65 10.45 -10.08
CA GLU A 115 -11.96 9.82 -10.22
C GLU A 115 -12.14 8.71 -9.19
N TYR A 116 -11.15 7.83 -9.01
CA TYR A 116 -11.18 6.76 -8.01
C TYR A 116 -11.37 7.30 -6.58
N ILE A 117 -10.61 8.33 -6.19
CA ILE A 117 -10.73 8.90 -4.84
C ILE A 117 -12.13 9.47 -4.60
N ARG A 118 -12.72 10.13 -5.59
CA ARG A 118 -14.05 10.76 -5.43
C ARG A 118 -15.18 9.75 -5.52
N GLU A 119 -15.17 8.92 -6.55
CA GLU A 119 -16.30 8.08 -6.91
C GLU A 119 -16.27 6.73 -6.18
N GLU A 120 -15.08 6.19 -5.92
CA GLU A 120 -14.94 4.91 -5.25
C GLU A 120 -14.65 5.09 -3.75
N LEU A 121 -13.85 6.08 -3.34
CA LEU A 121 -13.52 6.28 -1.93
C LEU A 121 -14.43 7.27 -1.19
N ASP A 122 -15.33 7.94 -1.89
CA ASP A 122 -16.29 8.92 -1.34
C ASP A 122 -15.56 10.08 -0.62
N VAL A 123 -14.54 10.64 -1.27
CA VAL A 123 -13.76 11.78 -0.77
C VAL A 123 -14.00 12.99 -1.68
N SER A 124 -14.48 14.09 -1.12
CA SER A 124 -14.89 15.26 -1.91
C SER A 124 -13.69 16.07 -2.45
N GLU A 125 -13.94 16.94 -3.42
CA GLU A 125 -12.90 17.86 -3.94
C GLU A 125 -12.41 18.83 -2.85
N GLU A 126 -13.30 19.25 -1.95
CA GLU A 126 -12.95 20.07 -0.79
C GLU A 126 -12.02 19.31 0.16
N GLU A 127 -12.28 18.01 0.40
CA GLU A 127 -11.42 17.17 1.23
C GLU A 127 -10.05 16.92 0.56
N ILE A 128 -10.02 16.66 -0.75
CA ILE A 128 -8.76 16.55 -1.52
C ILE A 128 -7.97 17.86 -1.44
N SER A 129 -8.63 19.00 -1.55
CA SER A 129 -8.00 20.32 -1.47
C SER A 129 -7.43 20.57 -0.06
N ALA A 130 -8.18 20.25 0.99
CA ALA A 130 -7.72 20.35 2.37
C ALA A 130 -6.50 19.46 2.67
N ILE A 131 -6.45 18.25 2.09
CA ILE A 131 -5.26 17.38 2.19
C ILE A 131 -4.06 18.03 1.49
N LYS A 132 -4.23 18.58 0.29
CA LYS A 132 -3.12 19.25 -0.41
C LYS A 132 -2.61 20.46 0.37
N GLU A 133 -3.49 21.29 0.91
CA GLU A 133 -3.13 22.46 1.72
C GLU A 133 -2.37 22.07 3.00
N ALA A 134 -2.70 20.94 3.62
CA ALA A 134 -2.07 20.52 4.88
C ALA A 134 -0.73 19.79 4.70
N TYR A 135 -0.45 19.20 3.52
CA TYR A 135 0.68 18.28 3.34
C TYR A 135 1.65 18.67 2.21
N LEU A 136 1.35 19.71 1.43
CA LEU A 136 2.28 20.28 0.46
C LEU A 136 2.89 21.59 1.00
N GLU A 137 4.11 21.90 0.56
CA GLU A 137 4.81 23.17 0.85
C GLU A 137 4.33 24.34 -0.02
#